data_AF-A0A409YHJ0-F1
#
_entry.id   AF-A0A409YHJ0-F1
#
_cell.length_a   1.000
_cell.length_b   1.000
_cell.length_c   1.000
_cell.angle_alpha   90.00
_cell.angle_beta   90.00
_cell.angle_gamma   90.00
#
_symmetry.space_group_name_H-M   'P 1'
#
loop_
_entity.id
_entity.type
_entity.pdbx_description
1 polymer ?
#
loop_
_entity_poly.entity_id
_entity_poly.type
_entity_poly.pdbx_seq_one_letter_code
_entity_poly.pdbx_strand_id
1 'polypeptide(L)'
;MLRSRTCGTVISDEKLALAEAHFKANKVVPNGTFSTEAATINVRFKQFCACTQTKSTVPPPQVYFHVIQSSTSLSGGNIPDSQITNQIAVMNKAYASAGITWVLAGTTRTTNAGWFSNVGPGTSQQTSMKNTLRTGTARDLNVYTVGFQSGAGAGLLGYSTFPSDYNSNPKDDGVVILYSSLPGGTASPYNLGQTLTHEAGHWVGLYHTFQGGCSGSGDQVSDTPPEASAAFGCPTGRDTCSGGGVDPIHNFMDYTDDSCMTEFTAGQITRLKTSSPSDLFNMQFRNILLALALAATSVVGRSGCGTEISDEEIVKAEAHFRANRVTPKMAKGTSNIAEAATINVYFHVVSAGTTLAQGYVPDSQVREQVDVLNADFADTGLTFVLRNITRTTNSGWFNNAGPSNSQQTAMKNALRVGGRADLNIYTVGFKSSSTSGLLGYATFPSSYSSSNKDDGVVALFSSLPGGTTTNYNRGQTMTHEVGHWVGLYHTFQGGCSGSGDQVSDTPPEASAASGCPVGRDTCSGGGVDPIHNFMDYSYDSCMTEFTPGQVTRLRSQISTYRGISA
;
A
#
# COMPACT_ATOMS: atom_id res chain seq x y z
N MET A 1 1.76 -35.27 -20.12
CA MET A 1 2.66 -34.31 -20.79
C MET A 1 1.90 -33.01 -20.93
N LEU A 2 2.38 -31.94 -20.31
CA LEU A 2 1.91 -30.58 -20.61
C LEU A 2 2.27 -30.31 -22.07
N ARG A 3 1.33 -29.80 -22.86
CA ARG A 3 1.53 -29.60 -24.31
C ARG A 3 2.11 -28.23 -24.67
N SER A 4 2.06 -27.28 -23.74
CA SER A 4 2.46 -25.89 -23.92
C SER A 4 2.66 -25.21 -22.55
N ARG A 5 3.48 -24.16 -22.47
CA ARG A 5 3.57 -23.30 -21.29
C ARG A 5 2.22 -22.63 -21.03
N THR A 6 1.88 -22.52 -19.76
CA THR A 6 0.64 -21.94 -19.26
C THR A 6 0.95 -21.13 -18.01
N CYS A 7 0.85 -19.81 -18.13
CA CYS A 7 0.98 -18.88 -17.01
C CYS A 7 -0.41 -18.35 -16.64
N GLY A 8 -0.70 -18.33 -15.33
CA GLY A 8 -1.96 -17.82 -14.78
C GLY A 8 -1.95 -16.30 -14.53
N THR A 9 -0.83 -15.63 -14.82
CA THR A 9 -0.66 -14.19 -14.65
C THR A 9 -1.19 -13.47 -15.88
N VAL A 10 -2.46 -13.11 -15.88
CA VAL A 10 -3.09 -12.38 -17.00
C VAL A 10 -3.47 -10.98 -16.54
N ILE A 11 -3.12 -9.97 -17.35
CA ILE A 11 -3.46 -8.58 -17.10
C ILE A 11 -4.44 -8.08 -18.17
N SER A 12 -5.60 -7.58 -17.75
CA SER A 12 -6.54 -6.92 -18.65
C SER A 12 -6.00 -5.54 -19.05
N ASP A 13 -6.46 -4.99 -20.17
CA ASP A 13 -6.03 -3.65 -20.61
C ASP A 13 -6.31 -2.56 -19.56
N GLU A 14 -7.42 -2.67 -18.83
CA GLU A 14 -7.74 -1.79 -17.71
C GLU A 14 -6.72 -1.91 -16.57
N LYS A 15 -6.39 -3.14 -16.15
CA LYS A 15 -5.38 -3.37 -15.12
C LYS A 15 -3.98 -2.98 -15.60
N LEU A 16 -3.67 -3.14 -16.88
CA LEU A 16 -2.41 -2.74 -17.48
C LEU A 16 -2.24 -1.23 -17.43
N ALA A 17 -3.30 -0.46 -17.74
CA ALA A 17 -3.28 0.99 -17.62
C ALA A 17 -2.99 1.44 -16.17
N LEU A 18 -3.60 0.78 -15.18
CA LEU A 18 -3.35 1.04 -13.76
C LEU A 18 -1.93 0.65 -13.34
N ALA A 19 -1.46 -0.52 -13.74
CA ALA A 19 -0.10 -1.00 -13.46
C ALA A 19 0.96 -0.08 -14.09
N GLU A 20 0.70 0.46 -15.29
CA GLU A 20 1.59 1.43 -15.93
C GLU A 20 1.53 2.82 -15.30
N ALA A 21 0.37 3.26 -14.82
CA ALA A 21 0.28 4.49 -14.04
C ALA A 21 1.09 4.36 -12.75
N HIS A 22 0.93 3.22 -12.06
CA HIS A 22 1.71 2.87 -10.87
C HIS A 22 3.21 2.81 -11.17
N PHE A 23 3.63 2.11 -12.23
CA PHE A 23 5.03 2.05 -12.62
C PHE A 23 5.58 3.45 -12.96
N LYS A 24 4.86 4.28 -13.73
CA LYS A 24 5.32 5.63 -14.07
C LYS A 24 5.43 6.56 -12.87
N ALA A 25 4.54 6.42 -11.89
CA ALA A 25 4.59 7.19 -10.65
C ALA A 25 5.75 6.78 -9.73
N ASN A 26 6.14 5.50 -9.77
CA ASN A 26 7.11 4.93 -8.82
C ASN A 26 8.46 4.56 -9.45
N LYS A 27 8.61 4.64 -10.78
CA LYS A 27 9.86 4.33 -11.46
C LYS A 27 10.93 5.34 -11.06
N VAL A 28 12.12 4.84 -10.76
CA VAL A 28 13.25 5.70 -10.49
C VAL A 28 13.97 6.03 -11.78
N VAL A 29 14.20 7.31 -12.03
CA VAL A 29 15.05 7.76 -13.14
C VAL A 29 16.49 7.61 -12.69
N PRO A 30 17.30 6.73 -13.30
CA PRO A 30 18.69 6.60 -12.93
C PRO A 30 19.39 7.90 -13.34
N ASN A 31 19.85 8.71 -12.37
CA ASN A 31 20.92 9.66 -12.66
C ASN A 31 22.13 8.80 -13.05
N GLY A 32 22.43 8.78 -14.36
CA GLY A 32 23.18 7.73 -15.02
C GLY A 32 24.43 7.29 -14.29
N THR A 33 24.43 6.05 -13.80
CA THR A 33 25.48 5.02 -13.97
C THR A 33 25.22 3.88 -12.99
N PHE A 34 24.62 2.79 -13.48
CA PHE A 34 24.96 1.47 -12.96
C PHE A 34 26.17 0.98 -13.76
N SER A 35 27.39 1.37 -13.37
CA SER A 35 28.58 0.66 -13.82
C SER A 35 29.72 0.70 -12.81
N THR A 36 30.40 -0.43 -12.80
CA THR A 36 31.73 -0.73 -12.29
C THR A 36 32.77 0.41 -12.44
N GLU A 37 33.69 0.43 -11.48
CA GLU A 37 34.96 1.16 -11.38
C GLU A 37 35.01 2.48 -10.60
N ALA A 38 35.86 2.43 -9.59
CA ALA A 38 36.37 3.54 -8.83
C ALA A 38 37.48 4.24 -9.63
N ALA A 39 37.35 5.55 -9.89
CA ALA A 39 38.49 6.43 -10.09
C ALA A 39 38.05 7.92 -10.03
N THR A 40 38.49 8.57 -8.96
CA THR A 40 39.00 9.96 -8.94
C THR A 40 38.21 11.05 -9.67
N ILE A 41 37.41 11.84 -8.93
CA ILE A 41 37.44 13.32 -9.02
C ILE A 41 37.30 13.88 -7.61
N ASN A 42 38.29 14.68 -7.23
CA ASN A 42 38.36 15.47 -6.01
C ASN A 42 38.29 16.95 -6.41
N VAL A 43 38.11 17.85 -5.43
CA VAL A 43 38.18 19.34 -5.49
C VAL A 43 36.81 19.98 -5.84
N ARG A 44 36.04 20.62 -4.94
CA ARG A 44 36.35 21.48 -3.79
C ARG A 44 35.24 21.40 -2.74
N PHE A 45 35.58 21.12 -1.49
CA PHE A 45 35.14 21.89 -0.31
C PHE A 45 35.97 21.38 0.89
N LYS A 46 37.10 22.03 1.12
CA LYS A 46 37.76 22.00 2.43
C LYS A 46 36.92 22.91 3.32
N GLN A 47 36.29 22.39 4.36
CA GLN A 47 36.70 22.57 5.77
C GLN A 47 35.58 22.13 6.72
N PHE A 48 35.97 21.32 7.71
CA PHE A 48 35.29 20.91 8.95
C PHE A 48 34.46 19.60 8.97
N CYS A 49 34.94 18.73 9.87
CA CYS A 49 34.41 17.48 10.43
C CYS A 49 34.51 16.19 9.58
N ALA A 50 35.42 15.32 10.03
CA ALA A 50 35.59 13.95 9.56
C ALA A 50 34.42 13.06 10.06
N CYS A 51 33.63 12.55 9.13
CA CYS A 51 32.86 11.32 9.32
C CYS A 51 33.04 10.48 8.05
N THR A 52 33.56 9.27 8.22
CA THR A 52 33.76 8.28 7.15
C THR A 52 32.42 7.94 6.49
N GLN A 53 32.27 8.24 5.20
CA GLN A 53 31.12 7.83 4.39
C GLN A 53 31.14 6.31 4.21
N THR A 54 30.23 5.59 4.87
CA THR A 54 29.88 4.23 4.49
C THR A 54 28.89 4.28 3.33
N LYS A 55 29.30 3.80 2.15
CA LYS A 55 28.42 3.53 1.01
C LYS A 55 27.29 2.60 1.46
N SER A 56 26.05 3.07 1.47
CA SER A 56 24.88 2.24 1.76
C SER A 56 24.55 1.40 0.53
N THR A 57 24.90 0.12 0.54
CA THR A 57 24.50 -0.85 -0.48
C THR A 57 23.12 -1.39 -0.14
N VAL A 58 22.13 -1.18 -1.00
CA VAL A 58 20.81 -1.82 -0.86
C VAL A 58 21.02 -3.34 -0.82
N PRO A 59 20.54 -4.05 0.21
CA PRO A 59 20.72 -5.49 0.30
C PRO A 59 19.88 -6.20 -0.78
N PRO A 60 20.36 -7.34 -1.32
CA PRO A 60 19.65 -8.09 -2.36
C PRO A 60 18.26 -8.56 -1.91
N PRO A 61 17.31 -8.81 -2.84
CA PRO A 61 16.06 -9.48 -2.54
C PRO A 61 16.27 -10.82 -1.84
N GLN A 62 15.58 -10.99 -0.73
CA GLN A 62 15.53 -12.25 -0.01
C GLN A 62 14.43 -13.12 -0.59
N VAL A 63 14.72 -14.40 -0.84
CA VAL A 63 13.78 -15.38 -1.35
C VAL A 63 13.37 -16.33 -0.23
N TYR A 64 12.08 -16.42 0.05
CA TYR A 64 11.50 -17.41 0.94
C TYR A 64 10.82 -18.50 0.13
N PHE A 65 11.32 -19.73 0.21
CA PHE A 65 10.77 -20.87 -0.49
C PHE A 65 9.79 -21.63 0.41
N HIS A 66 8.57 -21.82 -0.08
CA HIS A 66 7.51 -22.56 0.60
C HIS A 66 7.19 -23.80 -0.22
N VAL A 67 7.66 -24.96 0.26
CA VAL A 67 7.40 -26.25 -0.37
C VAL A 67 6.09 -26.80 0.16
N ILE A 68 5.03 -26.74 -0.65
CA ILE A 68 3.76 -27.37 -0.32
C ILE A 68 3.78 -28.78 -0.92
N GLN A 69 3.44 -29.77 -0.10
CA GLN A 69 3.49 -31.18 -0.48
C GLN A 69 2.24 -31.92 -0.01
N SER A 70 1.80 -32.91 -0.77
CA SER A 70 0.77 -33.88 -0.37
C SER A 70 1.35 -35.02 0.48
N SER A 71 2.63 -35.34 0.30
CA SER A 71 3.37 -36.32 1.11
C SER A 71 4.87 -36.01 1.10
N THR A 72 5.67 -36.77 1.84
CA THR A 72 7.13 -36.62 1.89
C THR A 72 7.86 -37.24 0.70
N SER A 73 7.15 -37.81 -0.28
CA SER A 73 7.78 -38.31 -1.52
C SER A 73 8.02 -37.18 -2.52
N LEU A 74 8.96 -37.37 -3.43
CA LEU A 74 9.19 -36.43 -4.54
C LEU A 74 7.93 -36.27 -5.40
N SER A 75 7.22 -37.36 -5.70
CA SER A 75 5.94 -37.34 -6.42
C SER A 75 4.82 -36.62 -5.66
N GLY A 76 4.95 -36.53 -4.33
CA GLY A 76 4.08 -35.78 -3.45
C GLY A 76 4.41 -34.30 -3.34
N GLY A 77 5.43 -33.80 -4.04
CA GLY A 77 5.85 -32.38 -3.99
C GLY A 77 7.03 -32.10 -3.07
N ASN A 78 7.59 -33.10 -2.38
CA ASN A 78 8.74 -32.93 -1.50
C ASN A 78 10.06 -32.83 -2.31
N ILE A 79 10.26 -31.70 -2.98
CA ILE A 79 11.46 -31.41 -3.78
C ILE A 79 12.72 -31.34 -2.90
N PRO A 80 13.90 -31.83 -3.33
CA PRO A 80 15.13 -31.69 -2.56
C PRO A 80 15.65 -30.24 -2.57
N ASP A 81 16.37 -29.85 -1.51
CA ASP A 81 16.96 -28.49 -1.40
C ASP A 81 17.96 -28.17 -2.53
N SER A 82 18.53 -29.19 -3.17
CA SER A 82 19.37 -29.02 -4.37
C SER A 82 18.60 -28.41 -5.54
N GLN A 83 17.31 -28.75 -5.73
CA GLN A 83 16.48 -28.13 -6.76
C GLN A 83 16.20 -26.66 -6.45
N ILE A 84 15.97 -26.32 -5.18
CA ILE A 84 15.78 -24.94 -4.74
C ILE A 84 17.07 -24.13 -4.97
N THR A 85 18.22 -24.68 -4.58
CA THR A 85 19.53 -24.04 -4.77
C THR A 85 19.83 -23.83 -6.25
N ASN A 86 19.58 -24.85 -7.09
CA ASN A 86 19.75 -24.75 -8.53
C ASN A 86 18.81 -23.70 -9.13
N GLN A 87 17.57 -23.60 -8.64
CA GLN A 87 16.64 -22.58 -9.11
C GLN A 87 17.11 -21.16 -8.80
N ILE A 88 17.68 -20.93 -7.62
CA ILE A 88 18.28 -19.64 -7.27
C ILE A 88 19.47 -19.32 -8.18
N ALA A 89 20.27 -20.32 -8.55
CA ALA A 89 21.36 -20.13 -9.52
C ALA A 89 20.84 -19.75 -10.92
N VAL A 90 19.77 -20.39 -11.40
CA VAL A 90 19.10 -20.06 -12.67
C VAL A 90 18.58 -18.62 -12.65
N MET A 91 17.89 -18.23 -11.57
CA MET A 91 17.41 -16.87 -11.36
C MET A 91 18.56 -15.85 -11.39
N ASN A 92 19.63 -16.10 -10.63
CA ASN A 92 20.78 -15.21 -10.59
C ASN A 92 21.47 -15.07 -11.94
N LYS A 93 21.51 -16.13 -12.76
CA LYS A 93 22.04 -16.06 -14.12
C LYS A 93 21.16 -15.19 -15.02
N ALA A 94 19.84 -15.41 -15.00
CA ALA A 94 18.90 -14.70 -15.88
C ALA A 94 18.83 -13.19 -15.57
N TYR A 95 18.88 -12.82 -14.28
CA TYR A 95 18.73 -11.44 -13.84
C TYR A 95 20.06 -10.69 -13.64
N ALA A 96 21.20 -11.32 -13.90
CA ALA A 96 22.53 -10.73 -13.69
C ALA A 96 22.72 -9.40 -14.44
N SER A 97 22.24 -9.29 -15.68
CA SER A 97 22.33 -8.07 -16.51
C SER A 97 21.49 -6.91 -15.96
N ALA A 98 20.42 -7.23 -15.23
CA ALA A 98 19.61 -6.28 -14.48
C ALA A 98 20.27 -5.85 -13.16
N GLY A 99 21.34 -6.52 -12.73
CA GLY A 99 22.00 -6.26 -11.45
C GLY A 99 21.21 -6.79 -10.25
N ILE A 100 20.22 -7.66 -10.47
CA ILE A 100 19.42 -8.26 -9.41
C ILE A 100 20.08 -9.59 -9.01
N THR A 101 20.36 -9.73 -7.70
CA THR A 101 20.84 -10.97 -7.10
C THR A 101 19.82 -11.47 -6.10
N TRP A 102 19.28 -12.66 -6.33
CA TRP A 102 18.35 -13.38 -5.48
C TRP A 102 19.11 -14.19 -4.43
N VAL A 103 18.78 -13.98 -3.16
CA VAL A 103 19.41 -14.69 -2.04
C VAL A 103 18.39 -15.53 -1.30
N LEU A 104 18.59 -16.85 -1.25
CA LEU A 104 17.73 -17.73 -0.46
C LEU A 104 17.84 -17.39 1.03
N ALA A 105 16.72 -16.99 1.63
CA ALA A 105 16.63 -16.57 3.02
C ALA A 105 16.09 -17.67 3.94
N GLY A 106 15.24 -18.55 3.39
CA GLY A 106 14.73 -19.70 4.12
C GLY A 106 13.86 -20.60 3.27
N THR A 107 13.74 -21.85 3.71
CA THR A 107 12.86 -22.86 3.13
C THR A 107 11.92 -23.38 4.20
N THR A 108 10.63 -23.45 3.89
CA THR A 108 9.61 -24.09 4.72
C THR A 108 9.00 -25.25 3.96
N ARG A 109 8.59 -26.31 4.67
CA ARG A 109 7.94 -27.49 4.07
C ARG A 109 6.61 -27.72 4.78
N THR A 110 5.52 -27.69 4.03
CA THR A 110 4.16 -27.81 4.56
C THR A 110 3.44 -28.97 3.91
N THR A 111 3.10 -29.99 4.70
CA THR A 111 2.26 -31.10 4.23
C THR A 111 0.79 -30.68 4.26
N ASN A 112 0.25 -30.32 3.10
CA ASN A 112 -1.16 -29.98 2.93
C ASN A 112 -1.61 -30.39 1.51
N ALA A 113 -2.26 -31.55 1.40
CA ALA A 113 -2.72 -32.09 0.13
C ALA A 113 -3.77 -31.17 -0.55
N GLY A 114 -4.61 -30.48 0.23
CA GLY A 114 -5.60 -29.56 -0.31
C GLY A 114 -4.95 -28.35 -1.00
N TRP A 115 -3.91 -27.77 -0.38
CA TRP A 115 -3.15 -26.71 -1.02
C TRP A 115 -2.34 -27.23 -2.21
N PHE A 116 -1.68 -28.38 -2.05
CA PHE A 116 -0.89 -28.99 -3.12
C PHE A 116 -1.71 -29.24 -4.39
N SER A 117 -2.91 -29.80 -4.24
CA SER A 117 -3.72 -30.23 -5.38
C SER A 117 -4.58 -29.11 -5.98
N ASN A 118 -5.08 -28.17 -5.16
CA ASN A 118 -6.23 -27.33 -5.54
C ASN A 118 -5.94 -25.81 -5.52
N VAL A 119 -4.71 -25.39 -5.21
CA VAL A 119 -4.32 -23.97 -5.32
C VAL A 119 -4.39 -23.52 -6.77
N GLY A 120 -4.91 -22.32 -6.99
CA GLY A 120 -4.92 -21.63 -8.27
C GLY A 120 -5.24 -20.15 -8.08
N PRO A 121 -5.13 -19.33 -9.13
CA PRO A 121 -5.40 -17.89 -9.06
C PRO A 121 -6.76 -17.58 -8.43
N GLY A 122 -6.76 -16.79 -7.36
CA GLY A 122 -7.97 -16.30 -6.70
C GLY A 122 -8.76 -17.35 -5.89
N THR A 123 -8.23 -18.56 -5.69
CA THR A 123 -8.93 -19.58 -4.88
C THR A 123 -8.75 -19.35 -3.38
N SER A 124 -9.69 -19.84 -2.58
CA SER A 124 -9.57 -19.78 -1.11
C SER A 124 -8.35 -20.54 -0.58
N GLN A 125 -7.88 -21.57 -1.31
CA GLN A 125 -6.65 -22.28 -1.00
C GLN A 125 -5.42 -21.40 -1.18
N GLN A 126 -5.34 -20.59 -2.23
CA GLN A 126 -4.28 -19.58 -2.38
C GLN A 126 -4.30 -18.61 -1.20
N THR A 127 -5.47 -18.01 -0.92
CA THR A 127 -5.61 -17.05 0.17
C THR A 127 -5.15 -17.65 1.51
N SER A 128 -5.60 -18.86 1.82
CA SER A 128 -5.24 -19.56 3.05
C SER A 128 -3.74 -19.89 3.13
N MET A 129 -3.17 -20.39 2.03
CA MET A 129 -1.75 -20.74 1.93
C MET A 129 -0.86 -19.51 2.12
N LYS A 130 -1.10 -18.44 1.36
CA LYS A 130 -0.27 -17.22 1.39
C LYS A 130 -0.45 -16.46 2.71
N ASN A 131 -1.67 -16.36 3.26
CA ASN A 131 -1.89 -15.76 4.58
C ASN A 131 -1.12 -16.46 5.70
N THR A 132 -0.98 -17.80 5.60
CA THR A 132 -0.30 -18.61 6.61
C THR A 132 1.22 -18.52 6.49
N LEU A 133 1.74 -18.55 5.26
CA LEU A 133 3.15 -18.83 5.02
C LEU A 133 3.97 -17.59 4.64
N ARG A 134 3.35 -16.56 4.04
CA ARG A 134 4.07 -15.37 3.57
C ARG A 134 4.91 -14.75 4.69
N THR A 135 6.19 -14.56 4.40
CA THR A 135 7.21 -14.02 5.29
C THR A 135 7.89 -12.81 4.68
N GLY A 136 8.30 -11.86 5.51
CA GLY A 136 9.04 -10.68 5.07
C GLY A 136 8.13 -9.54 4.60
N THR A 137 8.70 -8.70 3.76
CA THR A 137 8.20 -7.40 3.31
C THR A 137 7.93 -7.41 1.81
N ALA A 138 7.61 -6.25 1.23
CA ALA A 138 7.47 -6.10 -0.22
C ALA A 138 8.74 -6.50 -0.98
N ARG A 139 9.92 -6.38 -0.34
CA ARG A 139 11.25 -6.68 -0.91
C ARG A 139 11.54 -8.17 -1.04
N ASP A 140 10.76 -9.01 -0.36
CA ASP A 140 11.08 -10.40 -0.16
C ASP A 140 10.18 -11.27 -1.04
N LEU A 141 10.79 -11.94 -2.03
CA LEU A 141 10.08 -12.80 -2.95
C LEU A 141 9.69 -14.09 -2.22
N ASN A 142 8.39 -14.30 -2.05
CA ASN A 142 7.84 -15.55 -1.53
C ASN A 142 7.49 -16.46 -2.71
N VAL A 143 8.07 -17.67 -2.76
CA VAL A 143 7.86 -18.66 -3.82
C VAL A 143 7.16 -19.88 -3.23
N TYR A 144 6.03 -20.29 -3.80
CA TYR A 144 5.24 -21.43 -3.35
C TYR A 144 5.26 -22.53 -4.40
N THR A 145 5.72 -23.73 -4.06
CA THR A 145 5.65 -24.88 -4.97
C THR A 145 4.43 -25.72 -4.69
N VAL A 146 3.59 -25.97 -5.71
CA VAL A 146 2.36 -26.76 -5.62
C VAL A 146 2.26 -27.78 -6.76
N GLY A 147 1.24 -28.63 -6.73
CA GLY A 147 1.03 -29.72 -7.69
C GLY A 147 0.07 -29.40 -8.83
N PHE A 148 -0.75 -28.35 -8.73
CA PHE A 148 -1.73 -27.94 -9.76
C PHE A 148 -2.55 -29.10 -10.35
N GLN A 149 -3.07 -29.96 -9.49
CA GLN A 149 -3.72 -31.20 -9.91
C GLN A 149 -5.19 -31.00 -10.30
N SER A 150 -5.86 -30.00 -9.72
CA SER A 150 -7.28 -29.72 -9.99
C SER A 150 -7.65 -28.25 -9.79
N GLY A 151 -8.89 -27.90 -10.14
CA GLY A 151 -9.44 -26.56 -9.94
C GLY A 151 -8.83 -25.50 -10.87
N ALA A 152 -8.85 -24.24 -10.44
CA ALA A 152 -8.42 -23.10 -11.25
C ALA A 152 -6.92 -23.10 -11.59
N GLY A 153 -6.10 -23.87 -10.86
CA GLY A 153 -4.68 -24.02 -11.15
C GLY A 153 -4.37 -25.18 -12.10
N ALA A 154 -5.34 -26.05 -12.42
CA ALA A 154 -5.09 -27.26 -13.18
C ALA A 154 -4.46 -26.94 -14.55
N GLY A 155 -3.30 -27.53 -14.80
CA GLY A 155 -2.58 -27.35 -16.06
C GLY A 155 -1.74 -26.08 -16.15
N LEU A 156 -1.65 -25.25 -15.10
CA LEU A 156 -0.69 -24.14 -15.03
C LEU A 156 0.73 -24.64 -14.74
N LEU A 157 1.72 -23.89 -15.22
CA LEU A 157 3.11 -24.00 -14.76
C LEU A 157 3.40 -23.03 -13.61
N GLY A 158 2.77 -21.86 -13.62
CA GLY A 158 2.92 -20.87 -12.56
C GLY A 158 1.95 -19.71 -12.69
N TYR A 159 1.97 -18.85 -11.69
CA TYR A 159 1.37 -17.52 -11.71
C TYR A 159 2.01 -16.63 -10.63
N SER A 160 1.79 -15.34 -10.76
CA SER A 160 2.44 -14.29 -9.99
C SER A 160 1.49 -13.12 -9.73
N THR A 161 1.81 -12.31 -8.73
CA THR A 161 1.24 -10.97 -8.54
C THR A 161 2.10 -9.94 -9.26
N PHE A 162 1.51 -8.83 -9.72
CA PHE A 162 2.29 -7.68 -10.19
C PHE A 162 2.67 -6.76 -9.01
N PRO A 163 3.74 -5.93 -9.14
CA PRO A 163 4.07 -4.91 -8.15
C PRO A 163 2.89 -4.01 -7.79
N SER A 164 2.05 -3.66 -8.77
CA SER A 164 0.87 -2.82 -8.58
C SER A 164 -0.21 -3.47 -7.71
N ASP A 165 -0.24 -4.79 -7.61
CA ASP A 165 -1.22 -5.50 -6.78
C ASP A 165 -0.84 -5.45 -5.29
N TYR A 166 0.43 -5.21 -4.97
CA TYR A 166 0.98 -5.33 -3.61
C TYR A 166 0.18 -4.53 -2.59
N ASN A 167 -0.08 -3.25 -2.86
CA ASN A 167 -0.74 -2.36 -1.91
C ASN A 167 -2.19 -2.78 -1.60
N SER A 168 -2.87 -3.37 -2.59
CA SER A 168 -4.25 -3.82 -2.42
C SER A 168 -4.36 -5.06 -1.53
N ASN A 169 -3.36 -5.95 -1.58
CA ASN A 169 -3.34 -7.16 -0.78
C ASN A 169 -1.89 -7.65 -0.56
N PRO A 170 -1.15 -7.05 0.40
CA PRO A 170 0.24 -7.41 0.65
C PRO A 170 0.42 -8.87 1.02
N LYS A 171 -0.61 -9.52 1.57
CA LYS A 171 -0.54 -10.93 1.96
C LYS A 171 -0.65 -11.90 0.80
N ASP A 172 -1.18 -11.46 -0.34
CA ASP A 172 -1.28 -12.27 -1.56
C ASP A 172 -0.05 -12.17 -2.45
N ASP A 173 0.87 -11.24 -2.16
CA ASP A 173 2.08 -11.03 -2.96
C ASP A 173 3.01 -12.26 -2.96
N GLY A 174 3.53 -12.59 -4.15
CA GLY A 174 4.50 -13.65 -4.39
C GLY A 174 4.10 -14.60 -5.53
N VAL A 175 4.99 -15.53 -5.83
CA VAL A 175 4.94 -16.41 -7.00
C VAL A 175 4.54 -17.84 -6.61
N VAL A 176 3.64 -18.46 -7.36
CA VAL A 176 3.25 -19.87 -7.19
C VAL A 176 3.63 -20.65 -8.44
N ILE A 177 4.38 -21.75 -8.29
CA ILE A 177 4.88 -22.56 -9.42
C ILE A 177 4.60 -24.05 -9.23
N LEU A 178 4.52 -24.76 -10.35
CA LEU A 178 4.47 -26.21 -10.39
C LEU A 178 5.79 -26.78 -9.87
N TYR A 179 5.75 -27.60 -8.81
CA TYR A 179 6.97 -28.14 -8.17
C TYR A 179 7.89 -28.89 -9.14
N SER A 180 7.32 -29.58 -10.13
CA SER A 180 8.06 -30.37 -11.11
C SER A 180 8.69 -29.56 -12.23
N SER A 181 8.47 -28.23 -12.27
CA SER A 181 9.09 -27.30 -13.23
C SER A 181 10.45 -26.73 -12.77
N LEU A 182 10.85 -27.03 -11.53
CA LEU A 182 12.17 -26.67 -11.03
C LEU A 182 13.29 -27.40 -11.80
N PRO A 183 14.54 -26.89 -11.75
CA PRO A 183 15.68 -27.52 -12.41
C PRO A 183 15.83 -29.00 -12.05
N GLY A 184 15.81 -29.87 -13.05
CA GLY A 184 15.88 -31.33 -12.87
C GLY A 184 14.58 -31.98 -12.40
N GLY A 185 13.47 -31.25 -12.42
CA GLY A 185 12.13 -31.77 -12.19
C GLY A 185 11.60 -32.58 -13.38
N THR A 186 10.39 -33.12 -13.25
CA THR A 186 9.79 -34.03 -14.24
C THR A 186 8.92 -33.33 -15.28
N ALA A 187 8.68 -32.02 -15.17
CA ALA A 187 7.82 -31.27 -16.11
C ALA A 187 8.56 -30.86 -17.40
N SER A 188 9.35 -31.75 -18.00
CA SER A 188 9.98 -31.50 -19.30
C SER A 188 8.94 -31.14 -20.36
N PRO A 189 9.18 -30.13 -21.22
CA PRO A 189 10.43 -29.36 -21.41
C PRO A 189 10.60 -28.12 -20.50
N TYR A 190 9.77 -27.97 -19.47
CA TYR A 190 9.72 -26.80 -18.57
C TYR A 190 10.40 -27.05 -17.21
N ASN A 191 11.50 -27.80 -17.22
CA ASN A 191 12.17 -28.31 -16.02
C ASN A 191 13.62 -27.83 -15.88
N LEU A 192 13.96 -26.69 -16.49
CA LEU A 192 15.27 -26.04 -16.33
C LEU A 192 15.18 -24.77 -15.47
N GLY A 193 14.00 -24.49 -14.92
CA GLY A 193 13.75 -23.40 -13.97
C GLY A 193 13.31 -22.09 -14.59
N GLN A 194 13.00 -22.04 -15.90
CA GLN A 194 12.56 -20.80 -16.54
C GLN A 194 11.12 -20.43 -16.22
N THR A 195 10.32 -21.38 -15.72
CA THR A 195 9.00 -21.07 -15.15
C THR A 195 9.12 -20.06 -14.02
N LEU A 196 10.02 -20.26 -13.04
CA LEU A 196 10.19 -19.25 -11.98
C LEU A 196 10.85 -17.97 -12.51
N THR A 197 11.79 -18.06 -13.46
CA THR A 197 12.38 -16.87 -14.11
C THR A 197 11.30 -15.96 -14.69
N HIS A 198 10.34 -16.56 -15.41
CA HIS A 198 9.21 -15.91 -16.04
C HIS A 198 8.24 -15.30 -15.01
N GLU A 199 7.76 -16.09 -14.04
CA GLU A 199 6.79 -15.61 -13.04
C GLU A 199 7.39 -14.53 -12.12
N ALA A 200 8.68 -14.66 -11.79
CA ALA A 200 9.40 -13.61 -11.08
C ALA A 200 9.52 -12.33 -11.93
N GLY A 201 9.54 -12.45 -13.26
CA GLY A 201 9.55 -11.32 -14.20
C GLY A 201 8.30 -10.48 -14.06
N HIS A 202 7.13 -11.12 -13.96
CA HIS A 202 5.88 -10.45 -13.60
C HIS A 202 5.93 -9.83 -12.21
N TRP A 203 6.51 -10.54 -11.22
CA TRP A 203 6.65 -10.02 -9.86
C TRP A 203 7.49 -8.75 -9.79
N VAL A 204 8.46 -8.57 -10.70
CA VAL A 204 9.25 -7.33 -10.84
C VAL A 204 8.73 -6.39 -11.93
N GLY A 205 7.54 -6.64 -12.47
CA GLY A 205 6.79 -5.70 -13.32
C GLY A 205 7.01 -5.80 -14.82
N LEU A 206 7.46 -6.95 -15.35
CA LEU A 206 7.46 -7.24 -16.78
C LEU A 206 6.15 -7.89 -17.22
N TYR A 207 5.73 -7.64 -18.45
CA TYR A 207 4.56 -8.28 -19.06
C TYR A 207 5.00 -9.32 -20.08
N HIS A 208 4.05 -10.13 -20.53
CA HIS A 208 4.26 -11.02 -21.67
C HIS A 208 4.67 -10.23 -22.91
N THR A 209 5.61 -10.76 -23.70
CA THR A 209 6.08 -10.13 -24.95
C THR A 209 4.96 -9.97 -25.98
N PHE A 210 3.99 -10.88 -25.99
CA PHE A 210 2.80 -10.84 -26.83
C PHE A 210 1.65 -9.96 -26.28
N GLN A 211 1.87 -9.22 -25.18
CA GLN A 211 0.85 -8.34 -24.64
C GLN A 211 0.48 -7.25 -25.66
N GLY A 212 -0.82 -7.05 -25.92
CA GLY A 212 -1.29 -6.03 -26.87
C GLY A 212 -1.14 -6.38 -28.36
N GLY A 213 -0.53 -7.51 -28.71
CA GLY A 213 -0.42 -7.98 -30.10
C GLY A 213 0.33 -7.04 -31.04
N CYS A 214 0.07 -7.13 -32.35
CA CYS A 214 0.79 -6.37 -33.38
C CYS A 214 0.47 -4.86 -33.45
N SER A 215 -0.56 -4.38 -32.78
CA SER A 215 -1.08 -3.02 -32.94
C SER A 215 -1.26 -2.25 -31.63
N GLY A 216 -1.01 -2.90 -30.48
CA GLY A 216 -1.07 -2.28 -29.17
C GLY A 216 0.26 -1.67 -28.73
N SER A 217 0.31 -1.23 -27.46
CA SER A 217 1.53 -0.70 -26.83
C SER A 217 2.55 -1.79 -26.42
N GLY A 218 2.36 -3.03 -26.91
CA GLY A 218 3.21 -4.17 -26.58
C GLY A 218 3.21 -4.50 -25.09
N ASP A 219 4.34 -5.05 -24.66
CA ASP A 219 4.73 -5.29 -23.26
C ASP A 219 5.22 -4.01 -22.54
N GLN A 220 4.93 -2.83 -23.09
CA GLN A 220 5.40 -1.53 -22.58
C GLN A 220 6.93 -1.38 -22.59
N VAL A 221 7.62 -2.17 -23.41
CA VAL A 221 9.06 -2.08 -23.65
C VAL A 221 9.31 -1.93 -25.14
N SER A 222 9.90 -0.79 -25.54
CA SER A 222 10.00 -0.40 -26.95
C SER A 222 10.94 -1.25 -27.80
N ASP A 223 11.89 -1.96 -27.18
CA ASP A 223 12.86 -2.81 -27.89
C ASP A 223 12.50 -4.30 -27.87
N THR A 224 11.34 -4.65 -27.32
CA THR A 224 10.72 -5.97 -27.51
C THR A 224 9.91 -5.92 -28.81
N PRO A 225 10.28 -6.68 -29.86
CA PRO A 225 9.47 -6.77 -31.07
C PRO A 225 8.04 -7.23 -30.74
N PRO A 226 6.99 -6.60 -31.31
CA PRO A 226 5.62 -7.03 -31.09
C PRO A 226 5.39 -8.38 -31.76
N GLU A 227 4.60 -9.25 -31.12
CA GLU A 227 4.18 -10.53 -31.67
C GLU A 227 2.67 -10.73 -31.47
N ALA A 228 2.01 -11.43 -32.39
CA ALA A 228 0.55 -11.58 -32.40
C ALA A 228 0.04 -12.55 -31.32
N SER A 229 0.89 -13.48 -30.88
CA SER A 229 0.56 -14.53 -29.92
C SER A 229 1.84 -15.08 -29.31
N ALA A 230 1.73 -15.85 -28.22
CA ALA A 230 2.87 -16.51 -27.61
C ALA A 230 3.50 -17.59 -28.52
N ALA A 231 4.82 -17.74 -28.45
CA ALA A 231 5.52 -18.84 -29.09
C ALA A 231 5.54 -20.08 -28.19
N PHE A 232 5.57 -21.27 -28.80
CA PHE A 232 5.67 -22.56 -28.10
C PHE A 232 6.75 -23.43 -28.73
N GLY A 233 7.36 -24.31 -27.93
CA GLY A 233 8.49 -25.10 -28.39
C GLY A 233 9.74 -24.23 -28.54
N CYS A 234 10.55 -24.55 -29.56
CA CYS A 234 11.75 -23.82 -29.94
C CYS A 234 11.68 -23.42 -31.42
N PRO A 235 10.81 -22.46 -31.79
CA PRO A 235 10.69 -22.01 -33.17
C PRO A 235 11.97 -21.30 -33.66
N THR A 236 12.07 -21.06 -34.96
CA THR A 236 13.16 -20.25 -35.55
C THR A 236 12.55 -19.27 -36.56
N GLY A 237 13.05 -18.03 -36.56
CA GLY A 237 12.64 -17.00 -37.52
C GLY A 237 11.15 -16.67 -37.54
N ARG A 238 10.44 -16.89 -36.42
CA ARG A 238 9.02 -16.55 -36.31
C ARG A 238 8.88 -15.02 -36.34
N ASP A 239 7.98 -14.53 -37.18
CA ASP A 239 7.66 -13.11 -37.33
C ASP A 239 6.16 -13.05 -37.63
N THR A 240 5.38 -12.67 -36.62
CA THR A 240 3.92 -12.63 -36.71
C THR A 240 3.38 -11.22 -36.92
N CYS A 241 4.22 -10.19 -36.79
CA CYS A 241 3.84 -8.79 -36.90
C CYS A 241 4.70 -8.05 -37.94
N SER A 242 4.12 -7.85 -39.13
CA SER A 242 4.79 -7.16 -40.24
C SER A 242 5.35 -5.79 -39.84
N GLY A 243 6.66 -5.60 -40.04
CA GLY A 243 7.35 -4.34 -39.77
C GLY A 243 7.79 -4.12 -38.31
N GLY A 244 7.48 -5.06 -37.40
CA GLY A 244 7.87 -5.00 -35.99
C GLY A 244 9.24 -5.62 -35.66
N GLY A 245 9.76 -6.48 -36.54
CA GLY A 245 10.93 -7.32 -36.29
C GLY A 245 10.52 -8.78 -36.01
N VAL A 246 11.49 -9.68 -35.94
CA VAL A 246 11.22 -11.09 -35.60
C VAL A 246 10.70 -11.21 -34.18
N ASP A 247 9.76 -12.12 -33.95
CA ASP A 247 9.15 -12.37 -32.64
C ASP A 247 10.26 -12.69 -31.60
N PRO A 248 10.12 -12.22 -30.35
CA PRO A 248 11.12 -12.36 -29.29
C PRO A 248 11.14 -13.78 -28.67
N ILE A 249 11.23 -14.81 -29.50
CA ILE A 249 11.09 -16.24 -29.12
C ILE A 249 12.13 -16.76 -28.11
N HIS A 250 13.19 -16.00 -27.85
CA HIS A 250 14.23 -16.31 -26.86
C HIS A 250 14.05 -15.56 -25.53
N ASN A 251 13.02 -14.72 -25.44
CA ASN A 251 12.76 -13.89 -24.29
C ASN A 251 12.18 -14.72 -23.13
N PHE A 252 12.59 -14.43 -21.90
CA PHE A 252 12.04 -15.10 -20.72
C PHE A 252 10.55 -14.83 -20.51
N MET A 253 9.99 -13.75 -21.07
CA MET A 253 8.58 -13.36 -20.95
C MET A 253 7.67 -13.92 -22.06
N ASP A 254 8.19 -14.78 -22.94
CA ASP A 254 7.41 -15.57 -23.92
C ASP A 254 7.07 -16.98 -23.35
N TYR A 255 6.42 -17.84 -24.14
CA TYR A 255 5.97 -19.18 -23.75
C TYR A 255 6.78 -20.34 -24.35
N THR A 256 7.95 -20.05 -24.92
CA THR A 256 8.86 -21.08 -25.44
C THR A 256 9.34 -22.05 -24.37
N ASP A 257 9.89 -23.18 -24.83
CA ASP A 257 10.47 -24.19 -23.96
C ASP A 257 11.68 -23.62 -23.22
N ASP A 258 11.92 -24.07 -21.98
CA ASP A 258 12.98 -23.51 -21.12
C ASP A 258 14.36 -23.50 -21.79
N SER A 259 14.65 -24.49 -22.65
CA SER A 259 15.93 -24.62 -23.37
C SER A 259 16.19 -23.51 -24.38
N CYS A 260 15.15 -22.77 -24.78
CA CYS A 260 15.22 -21.76 -25.82
C CYS A 260 15.03 -20.35 -25.28
N MET A 261 14.76 -20.20 -23.99
CA MET A 261 14.73 -18.92 -23.29
C MET A 261 16.13 -18.55 -22.79
N THR A 262 16.65 -17.40 -23.21
CA THR A 262 18.03 -16.99 -22.93
C THR A 262 18.17 -15.56 -22.44
N GLU A 263 17.20 -14.67 -22.64
CA GLU A 263 17.42 -13.24 -22.43
C GLU A 263 16.20 -12.42 -22.00
N PHE A 264 16.52 -11.26 -21.42
CA PHE A 264 15.67 -10.07 -21.41
C PHE A 264 16.25 -9.05 -22.40
N THR A 265 15.42 -8.22 -23.02
CA THR A 265 15.90 -7.12 -23.87
C THR A 265 16.60 -6.03 -23.04
N ALA A 266 17.31 -5.11 -23.70
CA ALA A 266 17.94 -3.98 -23.02
C ALA A 266 16.90 -3.03 -22.38
N GLY A 267 15.75 -2.87 -23.02
CA GLY A 267 14.61 -2.11 -22.51
C GLY A 267 13.95 -2.81 -21.32
N GLN A 268 13.81 -4.13 -21.34
CA GLN A 268 13.32 -4.88 -20.18
C GLN A 268 14.30 -4.76 -19.02
N ILE A 269 15.61 -4.88 -19.27
CA ILE A 269 16.66 -4.65 -18.25
C ILE A 269 16.57 -3.22 -17.70
N THR A 270 16.34 -2.22 -18.56
CA THR A 270 16.16 -0.83 -18.14
C THR A 270 14.93 -0.70 -17.25
N ARG A 271 13.79 -1.27 -17.68
CA ARG A 271 12.55 -1.31 -16.90
C ARG A 271 12.79 -1.94 -15.53
N LEU A 272 13.41 -3.12 -15.48
CA LEU A 272 13.79 -3.83 -14.25
C LEU A 272 14.66 -2.96 -13.32
N LYS A 273 15.64 -2.23 -13.85
CA LYS A 273 16.50 -1.33 -13.07
C LYS A 273 15.75 -0.12 -12.53
N THR A 274 14.80 0.41 -13.31
CA THR A 274 13.92 1.50 -12.87
C THR A 274 12.76 1.04 -11.98
N SER A 275 12.53 -0.27 -11.90
CA SER A 275 11.58 -0.96 -11.02
C SER A 275 12.24 -1.62 -9.79
N SER A 276 13.58 -1.60 -9.68
CA SER A 276 14.32 -2.63 -8.95
C SER A 276 14.08 -2.62 -7.43
N PRO A 277 14.39 -3.72 -6.71
CA PRO A 277 14.09 -3.92 -5.28
C PRO A 277 14.69 -2.90 -4.30
N SER A 278 15.56 -2.01 -4.79
CA SER A 278 15.97 -0.76 -4.15
C SER A 278 14.85 0.27 -4.03
N ASP A 279 13.73 0.09 -4.73
CA ASP A 279 12.59 1.02 -4.78
C ASP A 279 11.32 0.46 -4.15
N LEU A 280 11.30 -0.84 -3.86
CA LEU A 280 10.51 -1.37 -2.75
C LEU A 280 10.96 -0.76 -1.40
N PHE A 281 12.12 -0.08 -1.37
CA PHE A 281 12.59 0.78 -0.28
C PHE A 281 12.05 2.22 -0.39
N ASN A 282 11.81 2.78 -1.59
CA ASN A 282 11.21 4.11 -1.74
C ASN A 282 9.70 4.14 -1.41
N MET A 283 9.05 2.98 -1.34
CA MET A 283 7.74 2.82 -0.69
C MET A 283 7.76 3.02 0.85
N GLN A 284 8.92 3.13 1.50
CA GLN A 284 9.03 3.33 2.96
C GLN A 284 10.11 4.32 3.45
N PHE A 285 11.02 4.84 2.61
CA PHE A 285 12.24 5.54 3.07
C PHE A 285 12.42 7.00 2.61
N ARG A 286 11.37 7.81 2.56
CA ARG A 286 11.54 9.28 2.58
C ARG A 286 11.90 9.85 3.97
N ASN A 287 11.95 9.04 5.04
CA ASN A 287 12.12 9.54 6.41
C ASN A 287 13.31 8.99 7.24
N ILE A 288 14.26 8.22 6.70
CA ILE A 288 15.34 7.64 7.52
C ILE A 288 16.72 7.79 6.87
N LEU A 289 17.23 9.03 6.84
CA LEU A 289 18.65 9.32 6.70
C LEU A 289 19.03 10.46 7.65
N LEU A 290 18.67 10.35 8.93
CA LEU A 290 19.22 11.20 9.99
C LEU A 290 19.17 10.53 11.38
N ALA A 291 19.51 9.24 11.49
CA ALA A 291 19.63 8.60 12.80
C ALA A 291 20.58 7.39 12.78
N LEU A 292 21.87 7.67 12.60
CA LEU A 292 22.93 6.76 13.07
C LEU A 292 23.94 7.58 13.88
N ALA A 293 23.48 8.01 15.05
CA ALA A 293 24.30 8.15 16.23
C ALA A 293 23.38 7.93 17.46
N LEU A 294 23.79 7.02 18.34
CA LEU A 294 23.16 6.58 19.60
C LEU A 294 22.08 5.47 19.51
N ALA A 295 22.59 4.24 19.56
CA ALA A 295 22.31 3.22 20.58
C ALA A 295 20.89 2.71 20.91
N ALA A 296 20.80 1.37 20.89
CA ALA A 296 20.01 0.49 21.76
C ALA A 296 18.48 0.38 21.57
N THR A 297 18.07 -0.82 21.15
CA THR A 297 16.85 -1.56 21.53
C THR A 297 15.55 -0.77 21.73
N SER A 298 14.64 -0.80 20.74
CA SER A 298 13.21 -1.15 20.92
C SER A 298 12.43 -1.05 19.60
N VAL A 299 11.47 -1.95 19.45
CA VAL A 299 10.50 -2.07 18.34
C VAL A 299 9.72 -0.76 18.16
N VAL A 300 9.84 -0.10 16.99
CA VAL A 300 9.05 1.11 16.69
C VAL A 300 7.69 0.69 16.14
N GLY A 301 6.66 0.85 16.97
CA GLY A 301 5.25 0.78 16.60
C GLY A 301 4.83 1.99 15.76
N ARG A 302 3.83 1.77 14.90
CA ARG A 302 3.21 2.72 13.98
C ARG A 302 2.56 3.87 14.76
N SER A 303 3.27 4.98 14.99
CA SER A 303 2.77 6.11 15.79
C SER A 303 2.07 7.16 14.91
N GLY A 304 0.76 7.42 15.08
CA GLY A 304 0.05 8.48 14.36
C GLY A 304 -1.43 8.22 14.01
N CYS A 305 -1.94 8.92 12.98
CA CYS A 305 -3.26 8.73 12.35
C CYS A 305 -3.24 7.55 11.36
N GLY A 306 -4.35 6.82 11.30
CA GLY A 306 -4.54 5.63 10.45
C GLY A 306 -5.40 5.89 9.22
N THR A 307 -5.75 7.14 8.96
CA THR A 307 -6.49 7.59 7.79
C THR A 307 -5.53 7.83 6.63
N GLU A 308 -5.14 6.75 5.98
CA GLU A 308 -4.28 6.81 4.79
C GLU A 308 -5.15 6.77 3.53
N ILE A 309 -4.84 7.64 2.57
CA ILE A 309 -5.44 7.65 1.23
C ILE A 309 -4.32 7.75 0.21
N SER A 310 -4.33 6.86 -0.78
CA SER A 310 -3.33 6.87 -1.85
C SER A 310 -3.54 8.05 -2.79
N ASP A 311 -2.49 8.52 -3.46
CA ASP A 311 -2.61 9.58 -4.47
C ASP A 311 -3.60 9.20 -5.60
N GLU A 312 -3.71 7.90 -5.93
CA GLU A 312 -4.70 7.41 -6.88
C GLU A 312 -6.14 7.58 -6.37
N GLU A 313 -6.38 7.22 -5.11
CA GLU A 313 -7.68 7.41 -4.46
C GLU A 313 -8.02 8.89 -4.30
N ILE A 314 -7.03 9.75 -4.04
CA ILE A 314 -7.20 11.21 -4.08
C ILE A 314 -7.63 11.64 -5.48
N VAL A 315 -6.95 11.21 -6.54
CA VAL A 315 -7.33 11.58 -7.91
C VAL A 315 -8.77 11.15 -8.23
N LYS A 316 -9.17 9.94 -7.84
CA LYS A 316 -10.54 9.43 -8.00
C LYS A 316 -11.54 10.23 -7.16
N ALA A 317 -11.24 10.47 -5.89
CA ALA A 317 -12.08 11.23 -4.97
C ALA A 317 -12.27 12.67 -5.46
N GLU A 318 -11.21 13.34 -5.90
CA GLU A 318 -11.27 14.70 -6.42
C GLU A 318 -11.97 14.77 -7.78
N ALA A 319 -11.79 13.79 -8.67
CA ALA A 319 -12.55 13.71 -9.92
C ALA A 319 -14.04 13.52 -9.65
N HIS A 320 -14.39 12.60 -8.76
CA HIS A 320 -15.76 12.36 -8.34
C HIS A 320 -16.36 13.60 -7.66
N PHE A 321 -15.60 14.28 -6.81
CA PHE A 321 -16.02 15.49 -6.14
C PHE A 321 -16.28 16.62 -7.15
N ARG A 322 -15.36 16.88 -8.08
CA ARG A 322 -15.58 17.88 -9.15
C ARG A 322 -16.84 17.58 -9.98
N ALA A 323 -17.11 16.31 -10.28
CA ALA A 323 -18.28 15.90 -11.06
C ALA A 323 -19.61 16.02 -10.31
N ASN A 324 -19.59 15.86 -8.98
CA ASN A 324 -20.80 15.79 -8.15
C ASN A 324 -20.97 16.98 -7.20
N ARG A 325 -20.04 17.96 -7.24
CA ARG A 325 -20.00 19.08 -6.30
C ARG A 325 -21.34 19.81 -6.31
N VAL A 326 -21.97 19.87 -5.14
CA VAL A 326 -23.17 20.67 -4.95
C VAL A 326 -22.73 22.11 -4.71
N THR A 327 -23.08 23.01 -5.63
CA THR A 327 -23.03 24.46 -5.36
C THR A 327 -24.14 24.80 -4.38
N PRO A 328 -23.84 25.40 -3.21
CA PRO A 328 -24.87 25.88 -2.30
C PRO A 328 -25.79 26.82 -3.07
N LYS A 329 -27.10 26.54 -3.10
CA LYS A 329 -28.07 27.52 -3.59
C LYS A 329 -28.00 28.70 -2.63
N MET A 330 -27.43 29.83 -3.07
CA MET A 330 -27.60 31.09 -2.35
C MET A 330 -29.10 31.33 -2.23
N ALA A 331 -29.62 31.28 -1.00
CA ALA A 331 -30.99 31.69 -0.72
C ALA A 331 -31.15 33.11 -1.23
N LYS A 332 -32.00 33.27 -2.25
CA LYS A 332 -32.24 34.55 -2.90
C LYS A 332 -33.00 35.43 -1.90
N GLY A 333 -32.28 36.35 -1.26
CA GLY A 333 -32.86 37.40 -0.42
C GLY A 333 -33.19 36.96 1.00
N THR A 334 -32.23 37.13 1.91
CA THR A 334 -32.36 37.91 3.16
C THR A 334 -31.04 37.73 3.91
N SER A 335 -30.49 38.85 4.38
CA SER A 335 -29.33 38.90 5.26
C SER A 335 -29.65 38.22 6.59
N ASN A 336 -29.44 36.90 6.63
CA ASN A 336 -29.40 36.12 7.85
C ASN A 336 -28.01 35.50 7.92
N ILE A 337 -27.35 35.70 9.07
CA ILE A 337 -26.14 34.99 9.46
C ILE A 337 -26.43 33.51 9.18
N ALA A 338 -25.62 32.86 8.32
CA ALA A 338 -25.81 31.45 8.00
C ALA A 338 -25.81 30.67 9.33
N GLU A 339 -26.95 30.07 9.67
CA GLU A 339 -27.08 29.28 10.89
C GLU A 339 -26.11 28.09 10.79
N ALA A 340 -25.27 27.91 11.82
CA ALA A 340 -24.27 26.86 11.82
C ALA A 340 -24.93 25.49 11.61
N ALA A 341 -24.39 24.69 10.69
CA ALA A 341 -24.93 23.39 10.38
C ALA A 341 -24.69 22.43 11.55
N THR A 342 -25.77 21.84 12.05
CA THR A 342 -25.70 20.92 13.17
C THR A 342 -25.29 19.52 12.72
N ILE A 343 -24.20 19.01 13.29
CA ILE A 343 -23.75 17.62 13.19
C ILE A 343 -24.20 16.88 14.44
N ASN A 344 -25.08 15.89 14.29
CA ASN A 344 -25.44 15.02 15.40
C ASN A 344 -24.29 14.05 15.68
N VAL A 345 -23.84 13.99 16.94
CA VAL A 345 -22.77 13.08 17.37
C VAL A 345 -23.35 11.92 18.17
N TYR A 346 -23.06 10.70 17.71
CA TYR A 346 -23.33 9.45 18.43
C TYR A 346 -22.00 8.89 18.90
N PHE A 347 -21.82 8.82 20.22
CA PHE A 347 -20.55 8.44 20.83
C PHE A 347 -20.62 7.02 21.38
N HIS A 348 -19.75 6.15 20.89
CA HIS A 348 -19.70 4.74 21.25
C HIS A 348 -18.44 4.46 22.07
N VAL A 349 -18.64 4.29 23.38
CA VAL A 349 -17.57 3.90 24.30
C VAL A 349 -17.41 2.38 24.26
N VAL A 350 -16.37 1.91 23.58
CA VAL A 350 -16.01 0.49 23.56
C VAL A 350 -14.87 0.26 24.55
N SER A 351 -15.00 -0.78 25.37
CA SER A 351 -14.10 -1.02 26.50
C SER A 351 -13.83 -2.51 26.68
N ALA A 352 -12.68 -2.85 27.26
CA ALA A 352 -12.38 -4.22 27.68
C ALA A 352 -12.98 -4.55 29.06
N GLY A 353 -13.46 -3.56 29.80
CA GLY A 353 -14.01 -3.71 31.15
C GLY A 353 -14.65 -2.41 31.63
N THR A 354 -14.87 -2.28 32.95
CA THR A 354 -15.66 -1.19 33.53
C THR A 354 -14.84 -0.04 34.13
N THR A 355 -13.52 -0.10 34.03
CA THR A 355 -12.61 0.94 34.56
C THR A 355 -12.06 1.82 33.43
N LEU A 356 -11.64 3.05 33.77
CA LEU A 356 -11.01 3.96 32.82
C LEU A 356 -9.77 3.33 32.17
N ALA A 357 -8.94 2.62 32.93
CA ALA A 357 -7.76 1.92 32.42
C ALA A 357 -8.09 0.83 31.37
N GLN A 358 -9.33 0.34 31.38
CA GLN A 358 -9.85 -0.64 30.42
C GLN A 358 -10.68 -0.01 29.29
N GLY A 359 -10.63 1.33 29.14
CA GLY A 359 -11.35 2.05 28.09
C GLY A 359 -12.74 2.54 28.46
N TYR A 360 -13.19 2.36 29.71
CA TYR A 360 -14.51 2.82 30.15
C TYR A 360 -14.49 4.31 30.48
N VAL A 361 -14.35 5.16 29.46
CA VAL A 361 -14.23 6.63 29.62
C VAL A 361 -15.53 7.23 30.19
N PRO A 362 -15.49 8.12 31.19
CA PRO A 362 -16.66 8.74 31.78
C PRO A 362 -17.34 9.70 30.80
N ASP A 363 -18.65 9.93 30.98
CA ASP A 363 -19.40 10.86 30.13
C ASP A 363 -18.85 12.29 30.16
N SER A 364 -18.18 12.70 31.25
CA SER A 364 -17.53 14.01 31.34
C SER A 364 -16.45 14.17 30.28
N GLN A 365 -15.58 13.18 30.07
CA GLN A 365 -14.55 13.22 29.01
C GLN A 365 -15.17 13.20 27.61
N VAL A 366 -16.29 12.50 27.44
CA VAL A 366 -17.02 12.49 26.15
C VAL A 366 -17.62 13.87 25.85
N ARG A 367 -18.24 14.53 26.85
CA ARG A 367 -18.77 15.88 26.68
C ARG A 367 -17.66 16.89 26.43
N GLU A 368 -16.58 16.82 27.20
CA GLU A 368 -15.40 17.67 27.01
C GLU A 368 -14.80 17.52 25.61
N GLN A 369 -14.75 16.30 25.06
CA GLN A 369 -14.31 16.12 23.68
C GLN A 369 -15.24 16.78 22.66
N VAL A 370 -16.55 16.76 22.89
CA VAL A 370 -17.51 17.46 22.00
C VAL A 370 -17.39 18.98 22.16
N ASP A 371 -17.07 19.47 23.36
CA ASP A 371 -16.77 20.89 23.58
C ASP A 371 -15.50 21.31 22.83
N VAL A 372 -14.45 20.49 22.85
CA VAL A 372 -13.22 20.69 22.06
C VAL A 372 -13.52 20.72 20.57
N LEU A 373 -14.33 19.78 20.05
CA LEU A 373 -14.74 19.80 18.64
C LEU A 373 -15.49 21.10 18.28
N ASN A 374 -16.39 21.57 19.14
CA ASN A 374 -17.09 22.84 18.91
C ASN A 374 -16.16 24.05 18.96
N ALA A 375 -15.15 24.05 19.82
CA ALA A 375 -14.16 25.10 19.89
C ALA A 375 -13.28 25.13 18.62
N ASP A 376 -12.72 23.98 18.25
CA ASP A 376 -11.80 23.86 17.12
C ASP A 376 -12.49 24.09 15.76
N PHE A 377 -13.78 23.78 15.65
CA PHE A 377 -14.58 23.98 14.43
C PHE A 377 -15.44 25.25 14.44
N ALA A 378 -15.31 26.14 15.44
CA ALA A 378 -16.19 27.30 15.61
C ALA A 378 -16.31 28.18 14.34
N ASP A 379 -15.18 28.42 13.66
CA ASP A 379 -15.13 29.26 12.45
C ASP A 379 -15.56 28.54 11.17
N THR A 380 -15.82 27.22 11.26
CA THR A 380 -16.21 26.38 10.12
C THR A 380 -17.70 26.45 9.81
N GLY A 381 -18.51 27.04 10.70
CA GLY A 381 -19.97 27.03 10.59
C GLY A 381 -20.58 25.65 10.87
N LEU A 382 -19.84 24.76 11.56
CA LEU A 382 -20.34 23.48 12.05
C LEU A 382 -20.51 23.54 13.56
N THR A 383 -21.59 22.93 14.05
CA THR A 383 -21.82 22.74 15.48
C THR A 383 -22.07 21.26 15.74
N PHE A 384 -21.30 20.66 16.64
CA PHE A 384 -21.42 19.27 17.04
C PHE A 384 -22.32 19.14 18.25
N VAL A 385 -23.39 18.36 18.13
CA VAL A 385 -24.35 18.15 19.22
C VAL A 385 -24.40 16.68 19.59
N LEU A 386 -23.95 16.36 20.80
CA LEU A 386 -24.01 15.02 21.35
C LEU A 386 -25.46 14.57 21.53
N ARG A 387 -25.87 13.55 20.78
CA ARG A 387 -27.21 12.97 20.85
C ARG A 387 -27.29 11.79 21.79
N ASN A 388 -26.26 10.95 21.82
CA ASN A 388 -26.25 9.75 22.64
C ASN A 388 -24.83 9.29 22.98
N ILE A 389 -24.69 8.66 24.14
CA ILE A 389 -23.50 7.89 24.54
C ILE A 389 -23.94 6.44 24.73
N THR A 390 -23.40 5.52 23.93
CA THR A 390 -23.58 4.08 24.16
C THR A 390 -22.32 3.49 24.77
N ARG A 391 -22.47 2.45 25.60
CA ARG A 391 -21.35 1.77 26.24
C ARG A 391 -21.38 0.29 25.91
N THR A 392 -20.27 -0.23 25.40
CA THR A 392 -20.14 -1.63 25.01
C THR A 392 -18.88 -2.24 25.62
N THR A 393 -19.06 -3.30 26.39
CA THR A 393 -17.92 -4.09 26.90
C THR A 393 -17.63 -5.21 25.91
N ASN A 394 -16.59 -5.04 25.10
CA ASN A 394 -16.13 -6.03 24.14
C ASN A 394 -14.61 -5.89 23.98
N SER A 395 -13.87 -6.76 24.66
CA SER A 395 -12.40 -6.75 24.64
C SER A 395 -11.82 -7.08 23.25
N GLY A 396 -12.54 -7.85 22.43
CA GLY A 396 -12.15 -8.14 21.05
C GLY A 396 -12.09 -6.88 20.20
N TRP A 397 -13.17 -6.09 20.20
CA TRP A 397 -13.24 -4.80 19.51
C TRP A 397 -12.27 -3.79 20.11
N PHE A 398 -12.27 -3.65 21.44
CA PHE A 398 -11.41 -2.69 22.13
C PHE A 398 -9.92 -2.90 21.82
N ASN A 399 -9.45 -4.15 21.83
CA ASN A 399 -8.04 -4.44 21.64
C ASN A 399 -7.63 -4.49 20.16
N ASN A 400 -8.52 -4.96 19.28
CA ASN A 400 -8.14 -5.39 17.93
C ASN A 400 -8.86 -4.65 16.79
N ALA A 401 -9.77 -3.72 17.06
CA ALA A 401 -10.32 -2.87 16.00
C ALA A 401 -9.21 -2.00 15.40
N GLY A 402 -9.16 -1.94 14.07
CA GLY A 402 -8.20 -1.16 13.32
C GLY A 402 -8.63 -1.02 11.86
N PRO A 403 -7.97 -0.15 11.08
CA PRO A 403 -8.38 0.19 9.73
C PRO A 403 -8.62 -1.06 8.86
N SER A 404 -9.77 -1.08 8.17
CA SER A 404 -10.14 -2.10 7.18
C SER A 404 -10.14 -3.55 7.68
N ASN A 405 -10.25 -3.78 8.99
CA ASN A 405 -10.24 -5.12 9.57
C ASN A 405 -11.62 -5.60 10.04
N SER A 406 -11.75 -6.92 10.23
CA SER A 406 -13.02 -7.56 10.57
C SER A 406 -13.58 -7.12 11.94
N GLN A 407 -12.73 -6.68 12.87
CA GLN A 407 -13.16 -6.22 14.20
C GLN A 407 -13.82 -4.84 14.11
N GLN A 408 -13.24 -3.91 13.33
CA GLN A 408 -13.89 -2.64 13.00
C GLN A 408 -15.21 -2.89 12.29
N THR A 409 -15.23 -3.73 11.24
CA THR A 409 -16.45 -4.01 10.47
C THR A 409 -17.56 -4.52 11.37
N ALA A 410 -17.27 -5.48 12.25
CA ALA A 410 -18.24 -6.02 13.20
C ALA A 410 -18.73 -4.94 14.18
N MET A 411 -17.82 -4.15 14.74
CA MET A 411 -18.13 -3.06 15.68
C MET A 411 -19.04 -2.01 15.04
N LYS A 412 -18.66 -1.47 13.88
CA LYS A 412 -19.44 -0.42 13.20
C LYS A 412 -20.78 -0.94 12.69
N ASN A 413 -20.84 -2.17 12.17
CA ASN A 413 -22.12 -2.79 11.78
C ASN A 413 -23.10 -2.93 12.95
N ALA A 414 -22.60 -3.25 14.15
CA ALA A 414 -23.42 -3.44 15.33
C ALA A 414 -23.87 -2.12 15.98
N LEU A 415 -23.01 -1.10 15.95
CA LEU A 415 -23.18 0.09 16.78
C LEU A 415 -23.61 1.35 16.02
N ARG A 416 -23.30 1.48 14.72
CA ARG A 416 -23.58 2.70 13.95
C ARG A 416 -25.07 3.06 13.95
N VAL A 417 -25.35 4.34 14.21
CA VAL A 417 -26.71 4.93 14.20
C VAL A 417 -26.76 6.10 13.23
N GLY A 418 -27.95 6.35 12.66
CA GLY A 418 -28.19 7.50 11.78
C GLY A 418 -27.76 7.29 10.33
N GLY A 419 -27.75 8.39 9.58
CA GLY A 419 -27.43 8.43 8.16
C GLY A 419 -26.09 9.12 7.86
N ARG A 420 -25.93 9.59 6.63
CA ARG A 420 -24.69 10.24 6.14
C ARG A 420 -24.32 11.55 6.84
N ALA A 421 -25.31 12.20 7.46
CA ALA A 421 -25.15 13.48 8.15
C ALA A 421 -24.85 13.32 9.65
N ASP A 422 -24.91 12.09 10.18
CA ASP A 422 -24.68 11.80 11.59
C ASP A 422 -23.26 11.26 11.80
N LEU A 423 -22.50 11.91 12.69
CA LEU A 423 -21.13 11.52 13.03
C LEU A 423 -21.17 10.44 14.11
N ASN A 424 -20.64 9.27 13.79
CA ASN A 424 -20.44 8.19 14.75
C ASN A 424 -18.97 8.13 15.17
N ILE A 425 -18.71 8.23 16.47
CA ILE A 425 -17.37 8.18 17.06
C ILE A 425 -17.25 6.92 17.92
N TYR A 426 -16.17 6.17 17.77
CA TYR A 426 -15.87 4.97 18.55
C TYR A 426 -14.57 5.15 19.31
N THR A 427 -14.54 4.76 20.59
CA THR A 427 -13.28 4.72 21.35
C THR A 427 -12.80 3.29 21.54
N VAL A 428 -11.51 3.06 21.28
CA VAL A 428 -10.86 1.74 21.40
C VAL A 428 -9.47 1.86 22.01
N GLY A 429 -8.79 0.74 22.26
CA GLY A 429 -7.52 0.68 22.98
C GLY A 429 -6.28 0.44 22.13
N PHE A 430 -6.42 0.10 20.85
CA PHE A 430 -5.34 -0.19 19.90
C PHE A 430 -4.20 -1.04 20.49
N LYS A 431 -4.57 -2.19 21.05
CA LYS A 431 -3.66 -3.08 21.78
C LYS A 431 -3.01 -4.15 20.90
N SER A 432 -3.50 -4.37 19.69
CA SER A 432 -2.90 -5.32 18.76
C SER A 432 -1.57 -4.79 18.21
N SER A 433 -0.67 -5.70 17.84
CA SER A 433 0.60 -5.33 17.18
C SER A 433 0.38 -4.56 15.87
N SER A 434 -0.71 -4.83 15.16
CA SER A 434 -1.08 -4.15 13.91
C SER A 434 -1.62 -2.73 14.08
N THR A 435 -2.01 -2.35 15.30
CA THR A 435 -2.56 -1.01 15.63
C THR A 435 -1.71 -0.28 16.67
N SER A 436 -0.60 -0.88 17.11
CA SER A 436 0.27 -0.31 18.13
C SER A 436 0.85 1.02 17.67
N GLY A 437 0.54 2.08 18.43
CA GLY A 437 0.93 3.46 18.19
C GLY A 437 -0.14 4.32 17.50
N LEU A 438 -1.23 3.72 17.02
CA LEU A 438 -2.33 4.46 16.40
C LEU A 438 -3.04 5.35 17.42
N LEU A 439 -3.37 6.59 17.03
CA LEU A 439 -4.18 7.53 17.82
C LEU A 439 -5.63 7.58 17.35
N GLY A 440 -5.86 7.42 16.05
CA GLY A 440 -7.18 7.40 15.48
C GLY A 440 -7.19 7.07 14.00
N TYR A 441 -8.38 6.97 13.42
CA TYR A 441 -8.62 6.96 11.99
C TYR A 441 -10.08 7.31 11.69
N ALA A 442 -10.36 7.68 10.45
CA ALA A 442 -11.63 8.13 9.96
C ALA A 442 -11.90 7.58 8.55
N THR A 443 -13.13 7.75 8.09
CA THR A 443 -13.53 7.50 6.71
C THR A 443 -13.80 8.81 5.98
N PHE A 444 -13.19 8.98 4.80
CA PHE A 444 -13.48 10.14 3.94
C PHE A 444 -14.94 10.17 3.45
N PRO A 445 -15.53 11.37 3.27
CA PRO A 445 -16.89 11.51 2.74
C PRO A 445 -17.11 10.82 1.37
N SER A 446 -16.08 10.83 0.51
CA SER A 446 -16.11 10.21 -0.81
C SER A 446 -16.34 8.70 -0.77
N SER A 447 -15.98 8.03 0.33
CA SER A 447 -16.11 6.58 0.51
C SER A 447 -17.47 6.16 1.07
N TYR A 448 -18.34 7.11 1.43
CA TYR A 448 -19.62 6.82 2.08
C TYR A 448 -20.54 5.95 1.21
N SER A 449 -20.63 6.23 -0.09
CA SER A 449 -21.55 5.51 -0.99
C SER A 449 -21.15 4.05 -1.19
N SER A 450 -19.85 3.76 -1.20
CA SER A 450 -19.30 2.40 -1.36
C SER A 450 -19.34 1.58 -0.08
N SER A 451 -19.29 2.22 1.10
CA SER A 451 -19.20 1.53 2.40
C SER A 451 -19.90 2.30 3.51
N ASN A 452 -21.22 2.51 3.36
CA ASN A 452 -22.00 3.37 4.26
C ASN A 452 -22.00 2.92 5.74
N LYS A 453 -21.79 1.63 6.01
CA LYS A 453 -21.71 1.08 7.36
C LYS A 453 -20.34 1.27 8.00
N ASP A 454 -19.32 1.50 7.20
CA ASP A 454 -17.97 1.75 7.71
C ASP A 454 -17.73 3.22 8.06
N ASP A 455 -18.65 4.12 7.69
CA ASP A 455 -18.51 5.55 7.97
C ASP A 455 -18.43 5.87 9.48
N GLY A 456 -17.50 6.76 9.83
CA GLY A 456 -17.31 7.28 11.20
C GLY A 456 -15.84 7.43 11.57
N VAL A 457 -15.60 7.82 12.82
CA VAL A 457 -14.28 8.06 13.41
C VAL A 457 -14.01 7.06 14.52
N VAL A 458 -12.81 6.49 14.58
CA VAL A 458 -12.36 5.61 15.66
C VAL A 458 -11.12 6.22 16.29
N ALA A 459 -11.11 6.43 17.60
CA ALA A 459 -10.03 7.08 18.31
C ALA A 459 -9.55 6.26 19.51
N LEU A 460 -8.30 6.45 19.89
CA LEU A 460 -7.71 5.91 21.10
C LEU A 460 -8.40 6.51 22.32
N PHE A 461 -8.95 5.69 23.21
CA PHE A 461 -9.70 6.20 24.36
C PHE A 461 -8.86 7.12 25.27
N SER A 462 -7.54 6.91 25.34
CA SER A 462 -6.64 7.68 26.19
C SER A 462 -6.16 8.98 25.55
N SER A 463 -6.55 9.30 24.31
CA SER A 463 -6.29 10.60 23.67
C SER A 463 -7.41 11.63 23.82
N LEU A 464 -8.53 11.23 24.44
CA LEU A 464 -9.58 12.16 24.86
C LEU A 464 -9.04 13.19 25.86
N PRO A 465 -9.69 14.36 26.01
CA PRO A 465 -9.34 15.37 27.01
C PRO A 465 -9.16 14.77 28.40
N GLY A 466 -8.02 15.06 29.04
CA GLY A 466 -7.66 14.52 30.36
C GLY A 466 -7.23 13.04 30.36
N GLY A 467 -7.07 12.43 29.19
CA GLY A 467 -6.57 11.07 29.02
C GLY A 467 -5.07 10.92 29.34
N THR A 468 -4.57 9.68 29.27
CA THR A 468 -3.19 9.33 29.65
C THR A 468 -2.18 9.35 28.50
N THR A 469 -2.61 9.54 27.24
CA THR A 469 -1.69 9.62 26.09
C THR A 469 -0.97 10.98 26.13
N THR A 470 0.27 10.99 26.62
CA THR A 470 1.04 12.22 26.78
C THR A 470 1.14 12.99 25.46
N ASN A 471 0.93 14.31 25.53
CA ASN A 471 0.92 15.26 24.41
C ASN A 471 -0.23 15.14 23.40
N TYR A 472 -1.08 14.13 23.53
CA TYR A 472 -2.23 13.88 22.64
C TYR A 472 -3.50 13.65 23.47
N ASN A 473 -3.68 14.37 24.56
CA ASN A 473 -4.74 14.18 25.54
C ASN A 473 -5.53 15.46 25.83
N ARG A 474 -5.63 16.37 24.85
CA ARG A 474 -6.47 17.58 24.91
C ARG A 474 -7.58 17.58 23.87
N GLY A 475 -7.65 16.52 23.05
CA GLY A 475 -8.77 16.22 22.17
C GLY A 475 -8.54 16.53 20.69
N GLN A 476 -7.37 17.06 20.32
CA GLN A 476 -7.08 17.40 18.92
C GLN A 476 -6.86 16.16 18.03
N THR A 477 -6.55 14.99 18.61
CA THR A 477 -6.66 13.73 17.85
C THR A 477 -8.06 13.57 17.26
N MET A 478 -9.13 13.82 18.03
CA MET A 478 -10.49 13.72 17.50
C MET A 478 -10.77 14.83 16.48
N THR A 479 -10.29 16.05 16.72
CA THR A 479 -10.41 17.18 15.78
C THR A 479 -9.81 16.82 14.41
N HIS A 480 -8.61 16.24 14.41
CA HIS A 480 -7.90 15.76 13.22
C HIS A 480 -8.71 14.69 12.46
N GLU A 481 -9.15 13.64 13.15
CA GLU A 481 -9.92 12.56 12.50
C GLU A 481 -11.28 13.04 11.99
N VAL A 482 -11.94 13.94 12.70
CA VAL A 482 -13.17 14.59 12.21
C VAL A 482 -12.88 15.47 11.00
N GLY A 483 -11.70 16.12 10.93
CA GLY A 483 -11.19 16.82 9.76
C GLY A 483 -11.20 15.94 8.51
N HIS A 484 -10.71 14.70 8.60
CA HIS A 484 -10.82 13.73 7.51
C HIS A 484 -12.27 13.33 7.22
N TRP A 485 -13.09 13.11 8.24
CA TRP A 485 -14.52 12.78 8.07
C TRP A 485 -15.31 13.89 7.34
N VAL A 486 -14.87 15.16 7.44
CA VAL A 486 -15.41 16.29 6.68
C VAL A 486 -14.67 16.56 5.35
N GLY A 487 -13.63 15.80 5.01
CA GLY A 487 -13.01 15.78 3.68
C GLY A 487 -11.68 16.54 3.56
N LEU A 488 -11.00 16.83 4.66
CA LEU A 488 -9.65 17.40 4.65
C LEU A 488 -8.59 16.31 4.56
N TYR A 489 -7.56 16.55 3.76
CA TYR A 489 -6.36 15.71 3.74
C TYR A 489 -5.33 16.23 4.75
N HIS A 490 -4.31 15.42 5.01
CA HIS A 490 -3.14 15.88 5.75
C HIS A 490 -2.48 17.05 5.04
N THR A 491 -1.95 18.03 5.78
CA THR A 491 -1.24 19.19 5.19
C THR A 491 0.00 18.79 4.40
N PHE A 492 0.66 17.70 4.79
CA PHE A 492 1.80 17.10 4.09
C PHE A 492 1.42 16.17 2.94
N GLN A 493 0.13 16.08 2.58
CA GLN A 493 -0.31 15.24 1.46
C GLN A 493 0.32 15.73 0.14
N GLY A 494 0.92 14.82 -0.63
CA GLY A 494 1.62 15.16 -1.88
C GLY A 494 3.01 15.80 -1.70
N GLY A 495 3.40 16.20 -0.49
CA GLY A 495 4.71 16.79 -0.20
C GLY A 495 4.92 18.17 -0.85
N CYS A 496 6.18 18.51 -1.13
CA CYS A 496 6.55 19.82 -1.73
C CYS A 496 6.13 20.05 -3.18
N SER A 497 5.45 19.11 -3.82
CA SER A 497 5.15 19.17 -5.25
C SER A 497 3.76 18.64 -5.55
N GLY A 498 3.11 19.17 -6.58
CA GLY A 498 1.77 18.75 -6.98
C GLY A 498 0.67 19.60 -6.34
N SER A 499 -0.52 19.00 -6.17
CA SER A 499 -1.72 19.70 -5.69
C SER A 499 -1.89 19.71 -4.17
N GLY A 500 -0.90 19.19 -3.43
CA GLY A 500 -0.91 19.17 -1.97
C GLY A 500 -2.12 18.44 -1.37
N ASP A 501 -2.63 19.01 -0.28
CA ASP A 501 -3.86 18.63 0.40
C ASP A 501 -5.15 19.15 -0.30
N GLN A 502 -5.01 19.63 -1.55
CA GLN A 502 -6.08 20.25 -2.36
C GLN A 502 -6.65 21.53 -1.75
N VAL A 503 -5.87 22.20 -0.91
CA VAL A 503 -6.16 23.53 -0.36
C VAL A 503 -5.00 24.46 -0.75
N SER A 504 -5.32 25.66 -1.24
CA SER A 504 -4.31 26.55 -1.82
C SER A 504 -3.62 27.46 -0.80
N ASP A 505 -4.22 27.65 0.37
CA ASP A 505 -3.70 28.52 1.43
C ASP A 505 -3.05 27.74 2.59
N THR A 506 -2.90 26.43 2.43
CA THR A 506 -2.05 25.55 3.23
C THR A 506 -0.67 25.50 2.57
N PRO A 507 0.38 26.04 3.20
CA PRO A 507 1.74 25.90 2.68
C PRO A 507 2.11 24.43 2.50
N PRO A 508 2.75 24.04 1.38
CA PRO A 508 3.18 22.66 1.19
C PRO A 508 4.30 22.34 2.16
N GLU A 509 4.26 21.13 2.74
CA GLU A 509 5.31 20.61 3.62
C GLU A 509 5.72 19.20 3.17
N ALA A 510 6.99 18.84 3.34
CA ALA A 510 7.55 17.59 2.83
C ALA A 510 7.11 16.36 3.64
N SER A 511 6.78 16.57 4.90
CA SER A 511 6.41 15.56 5.88
C SER A 511 5.69 16.20 7.06
N ALA A 512 4.99 15.41 7.87
CA ALA A 512 4.33 15.89 9.09
C ALA A 512 5.31 16.48 10.10
N ALA A 513 4.86 17.46 10.88
CA ALA A 513 5.55 17.93 12.07
C ALA A 513 5.45 16.91 13.22
N SER A 514 6.36 17.03 14.17
CA SER A 514 6.29 16.29 15.44
C SER A 514 6.72 17.19 16.58
N GLY A 515 6.06 17.06 17.72
CA GLY A 515 6.26 17.97 18.84
C GLY A 515 5.58 19.32 18.61
N CYS A 516 6.21 20.38 19.10
CA CYS A 516 5.81 21.76 18.81
C CYS A 516 7.02 22.51 18.21
N PRO A 517 7.35 22.26 16.94
CA PRO A 517 8.45 22.94 16.28
C PRO A 517 8.17 24.45 16.14
N VAL A 518 9.19 25.23 15.78
CA VAL A 518 9.05 26.68 15.48
C VAL A 518 9.80 26.97 14.19
N GLY A 519 9.13 27.67 13.25
CA GLY A 519 9.74 28.13 12.00
C GLY A 519 10.20 27.00 11.07
N ARG A 520 9.55 25.83 11.15
CA ARG A 520 9.81 24.70 10.25
C ARG A 520 9.39 25.09 8.83
N ASP A 521 10.27 24.87 7.86
CA ASP A 521 10.02 25.10 6.43
C ASP A 521 10.78 23.99 5.69
N THR A 522 10.03 23.02 5.19
CA THR A 522 10.58 21.85 4.51
C THR A 522 10.49 21.94 2.98
N CYS A 523 9.75 22.93 2.46
CA CYS A 523 9.50 23.12 1.04
C CYS A 523 9.88 24.52 0.57
N SER A 524 11.05 24.62 -0.07
CA SER A 524 11.60 25.89 -0.58
C SER A 524 10.59 26.67 -1.43
N GLY A 525 10.24 27.87 -0.98
CA GLY A 525 9.38 28.81 -1.70
C GLY A 525 7.87 28.61 -1.50
N GLY A 526 7.46 27.63 -0.68
CA GLY A 526 6.05 27.36 -0.34
C GLY A 526 5.50 28.15 0.85
N GLY A 527 6.39 28.69 1.70
CA GLY A 527 6.03 29.26 3.00
C GLY A 527 6.46 28.34 4.15
N VAL A 528 6.33 28.81 5.39
CA VAL A 528 6.61 27.96 6.57
C VAL A 528 5.58 26.83 6.66
N ASP A 529 6.03 25.65 7.08
CA ASP A 529 5.17 24.48 7.26
C ASP A 529 4.00 24.83 8.21
N PRO A 530 2.79 24.32 7.94
CA PRO A 530 1.59 24.63 8.71
C PRO A 530 1.53 23.86 10.06
N ILE A 531 2.57 24.00 10.87
CA ILE A 531 2.82 23.26 12.11
C ILE A 531 1.75 23.43 13.22
N HIS A 532 0.88 24.43 13.07
CA HIS A 532 -0.25 24.71 13.97
C HIS A 532 -1.60 24.21 13.42
N ASN A 533 -1.60 23.62 12.23
CA ASN A 533 -2.81 23.13 11.59
C ASN A 533 -3.29 21.83 12.22
N PHE A 534 -4.60 21.68 12.41
CA PHE A 534 -5.18 20.45 12.95
C PHE A 534 -4.95 19.21 12.07
N MET A 535 -4.62 19.39 10.77
CA MET A 535 -4.36 18.28 9.83
C MET A 535 -2.88 17.87 9.74
N ASP A 536 -2.02 18.40 10.62
CA ASP A 536 -0.64 17.96 10.83
C ASP A 536 -0.53 16.99 12.04
N TYR A 537 0.67 16.50 12.39
CA TYR A 537 0.94 15.57 13.51
C TYR A 537 1.66 16.21 14.72
N SER A 538 1.67 17.54 14.79
CA SER A 538 2.11 18.29 15.97
C SER A 538 1.39 17.83 17.25
N TYR A 539 1.92 18.18 18.41
CA TYR A 539 1.23 17.91 19.68
C TYR A 539 -0.05 18.73 19.80
N ASP A 540 -1.02 18.18 20.54
CA ASP A 540 -2.31 18.83 20.83
C ASP A 540 -2.13 20.27 21.35
N SER A 541 -1.07 20.53 22.12
CA SER A 541 -0.80 21.85 22.70
C SER A 541 -0.43 22.95 21.71
N CYS A 542 -0.12 22.60 20.47
CA CYS A 542 0.30 23.55 19.44
C CYS A 542 -0.54 23.49 18.16
N MET A 543 -1.53 22.60 18.05
CA MET A 543 -2.52 22.70 16.97
C MET A 543 -3.63 23.67 17.38
N THR A 544 -3.96 24.63 16.51
CA THR A 544 -4.89 25.72 16.84
C THR A 544 -5.84 26.13 15.72
N GLU A 545 -5.65 25.67 14.48
CA GLU A 545 -6.41 26.24 13.35
C GLU A 545 -6.69 25.29 12.18
N PHE A 546 -7.77 25.61 11.46
CA PHE A 546 -7.96 25.30 10.04
C PHE A 546 -7.76 26.58 9.22
N THR A 547 -7.24 26.47 8.01
CA THR A 547 -7.15 27.62 7.11
C THR A 547 -8.52 27.99 6.51
N PRO A 548 -8.75 29.24 6.07
CA PRO A 548 -9.97 29.61 5.35
C PRO A 548 -10.27 28.72 4.13
N GLY A 549 -9.24 28.25 3.41
CA GLY A 549 -9.34 27.30 2.31
C GLY A 549 -9.80 25.92 2.76
N GLN A 550 -9.29 25.41 3.90
CA GLN A 550 -9.78 24.17 4.50
C GLN A 550 -11.25 24.32 4.91
N VAL A 551 -11.66 25.44 5.51
CA VAL A 551 -13.08 25.74 5.81
C VAL A 551 -13.94 25.71 4.54
N THR A 552 -13.46 26.28 3.45
CA THR A 552 -14.18 26.26 2.17
C THR A 552 -14.30 24.86 1.59
N ARG A 553 -13.23 24.07 1.69
CA ARG A 553 -13.17 22.67 1.23
C ARG A 553 -14.12 21.80 2.03
N LEU A 554 -14.03 21.79 3.36
CA LEU A 554 -14.87 20.94 4.22
C LEU A 554 -16.36 21.26 4.02
N ARG A 555 -16.76 22.54 3.92
CA ARG A 555 -18.16 22.92 3.65
C ARG A 555 -18.66 22.36 2.32
N SER A 556 -17.83 22.43 1.28
CA SER A 556 -18.19 21.90 -0.04
C SER A 556 -18.27 20.36 -0.04
N GLN A 557 -17.36 19.70 0.67
CA GLN A 557 -17.31 18.24 0.81
C GLN A 557 -18.54 17.69 1.55
N ILE A 558 -18.88 18.24 2.72
CA ILE A 558 -20.07 17.79 3.49
C ILE A 558 -21.39 18.12 2.79
N SER A 559 -21.47 19.24 2.05
CA SER A 559 -22.67 19.55 1.25
C SER A 559 -22.87 18.50 0.16
N THR A 560 -21.78 18.10 -0.50
CA THR A 560 -21.81 17.14 -1.61
C THR A 560 -22.10 15.72 -1.12
N TYR A 561 -21.37 15.25 -0.10
CA TYR A 561 -21.41 13.83 0.28
C TYR A 561 -22.33 13.52 1.44
N ARG A 562 -22.53 14.48 2.33
CA ARG A 562 -23.34 14.30 3.55
C ARG A 562 -24.68 15.02 3.47
N GLY A 563 -24.89 15.89 2.47
CA GLY A 563 -26.12 16.66 2.30
C GLY A 563 -26.30 17.73 3.38
N ILE A 564 -25.21 18.18 4.00
CA ILE A 564 -25.20 19.17 5.07
C ILE A 564 -24.93 20.54 4.45
N SER A 565 -25.89 21.46 4.57
CA SER A 565 -25.71 22.84 4.09
C SER A 565 -25.13 23.67 5.23
N ALA A 566 -23.87 24.09 5.10
CA ALA A 566 -23.09 24.83 6.09
C ALA A 566 -22.45 26.07 5.47
#